data_AF-A0A9P7RNK1-F1
#
_entry.id   AF-A0A9P7RNK1-F1
#
_cell.length_a   1.000
_cell.length_b   1.000
_cell.length_c   1.000
_cell.angle_alpha   90.00
_cell.angle_beta   90.00
_cell.angle_gamma   90.00
#
_symmetry.space_group_name_H-M   'P 1'
#
loop_
_entity.id
_entity.type
_entity.pdbx_description
1 polymer ?
#
loop_
_entity_poly.entity_id
_entity_poly.type
_entity_poly.pdbx_seq_one_letter_code
_entity_poly.pdbx_strand_id
1 'polypeptide(L)'
;MAQVSNAGDSLPTVMREKRKERDTSPEEDGEAERYSQAKKRISESRDSEGFSRRDMNGFGGGNHTPTVAFLGPLGTYSHQAAYERFHETADFVEKGRISDVFDALGEVDFGVIPQENTIFGPVVETYDALRNIDSSFICGEVTLKVQHCLLVRAGVNISDITCVMSHEQALGQCNGFLTKHLPDAATTKMTSTAAAAETVSKSAGSTCAAICSKLCLKMFEGLELLREGIQDESSNYTRFYVMAKDARAALPTPHNTPHAHALLRVDSNAESNGGDIANVIKALEIPIARIDRRPASNGKPFNDLYFIELRDSSCPPNGYPTKWDEKVQDAMERIRAAGAEVKLLGLW
;
A
#
# COMPACT_ATOMS: atom_id res chain seq x y z
N MET A 1 15.18 34.20 -70.11
CA MET A 1 13.86 34.68 -69.64
C MET A 1 13.18 33.48 -69.00
N ALA A 2 12.90 33.35 -67.69
CA ALA A 2 12.82 34.27 -66.55
C ALA A 2 13.29 33.49 -65.27
N GLN A 3 14.18 34.05 -64.44
CA GLN A 3 13.97 34.65 -63.10
C GLN A 3 13.34 33.72 -62.04
N VAL A 4 14.11 33.24 -61.05
CA VAL A 4 14.40 33.80 -59.69
C VAL A 4 13.22 33.71 -58.71
N SER A 5 13.35 32.91 -57.64
CA SER A 5 13.40 33.41 -56.26
C SER A 5 13.59 32.29 -55.23
N ASN A 6 14.50 32.58 -54.32
CA ASN A 6 14.89 31.85 -53.13
C ASN A 6 13.96 32.32 -51.99
N ALA A 7 13.43 31.42 -51.17
CA ALA A 7 12.76 31.77 -49.92
C ALA A 7 13.18 30.76 -48.85
N GLY A 8 14.13 31.19 -48.02
CA GLY A 8 14.30 30.63 -46.69
C GLY A 8 13.24 31.20 -45.76
N ASP A 9 12.74 30.37 -44.86
CA ASP A 9 12.12 30.78 -43.60
C ASP A 9 12.37 29.64 -42.62
N SER A 10 13.43 29.72 -41.80
CA SER A 10 13.49 30.43 -40.52
C SER A 10 12.69 29.68 -39.44
N LEU A 11 13.43 28.94 -38.61
CA LEU A 11 12.98 28.37 -37.34
C LEU A 11 12.49 29.49 -36.42
N PRO A 12 11.34 29.36 -35.73
CA PRO A 12 11.02 30.30 -34.67
C PRO A 12 11.90 30.02 -33.45
N THR A 13 12.83 30.93 -33.20
CA THR A 13 13.49 31.10 -31.92
C THR A 13 12.59 31.99 -31.04
N VAL A 14 12.63 31.72 -29.73
CA VAL A 14 12.06 32.50 -28.61
C VAL A 14 10.65 32.07 -28.14
N MET A 15 10.62 31.11 -27.21
CA MET A 15 9.95 31.36 -25.92
C MET A 15 10.93 31.05 -24.79
N ARG A 16 11.66 32.10 -24.43
CA ARG A 16 12.24 32.27 -23.09
C ARG A 16 11.07 32.63 -22.18
N GLU A 17 10.43 31.66 -21.54
CA GLU A 17 9.46 31.93 -20.49
C GLU A 17 9.86 31.27 -19.17
N LYS A 18 10.42 32.15 -18.34
CA LYS A 18 10.27 32.25 -16.89
C LYS A 18 10.58 30.99 -16.08
N ARG A 19 11.72 31.06 -15.37
CA ARG A 19 11.81 30.53 -13.99
C ARG A 19 10.50 30.91 -13.29
N LYS A 20 9.61 29.94 -13.08
CA LYS A 20 8.61 30.04 -12.02
C LYS A 20 9.43 30.20 -10.75
N GLU A 21 9.36 31.38 -10.14
CA GLU A 21 9.65 31.48 -8.71
C GLU A 21 8.83 30.40 -8.03
N ARG A 22 9.53 29.56 -7.26
CA ARG A 22 8.95 28.48 -6.47
C ARG A 22 8.01 29.14 -5.48
N ASP A 23 6.72 29.05 -5.76
CA ASP A 23 5.69 29.18 -4.75
C ASP A 23 5.50 27.76 -4.19
N THR A 24 6.49 27.28 -3.44
CA THR A 24 6.24 26.18 -2.50
C THR A 24 5.33 26.78 -1.45
N SER A 25 4.11 26.24 -1.34
CA SER A 25 3.17 26.76 -0.35
C SER A 25 3.79 26.57 1.05
N PRO A 26 3.53 27.46 2.02
CA PRO A 26 4.01 27.31 3.40
C PRO A 26 3.61 25.98 4.06
N GLU A 27 2.62 25.26 3.48
CA GLU A 27 2.19 23.93 3.91
C GLU A 27 3.18 22.82 3.51
N GLU A 28 3.77 22.89 2.30
CA GLU A 28 4.71 21.86 1.79
C GLU A 28 6.05 21.86 2.56
N ASP A 29 6.54 23.05 2.96
CA ASP A 29 7.78 23.19 3.74
C ASP A 29 7.59 22.74 5.20
N GLY A 30 6.41 22.98 5.79
CA GLY A 30 6.07 22.52 7.14
C GLY A 30 5.89 21.01 7.26
N GLU A 31 5.37 20.35 6.22
CA GLU A 31 5.26 18.89 6.15
C GLU A 31 6.63 18.20 6.00
N ALA A 32 7.53 18.74 5.17
CA ALA A 32 8.87 18.18 5.00
C ALA A 32 9.68 18.19 6.30
N GLU A 33 9.56 19.27 7.09
CA GLU A 33 10.25 19.41 8.38
C GLU A 33 9.70 18.45 9.45
N ARG A 34 8.38 18.25 9.51
CA ARG A 34 7.74 17.28 10.41
C ARG A 34 8.10 15.84 10.05
N TYR A 35 8.18 15.53 8.75
CA TYR A 35 8.62 14.22 8.28
C TYR A 35 10.10 13.94 8.63
N SER A 36 10.98 14.94 8.52
CA SER A 36 12.38 14.83 8.96
C SER A 36 12.48 14.56 10.46
N GLN A 37 11.60 15.17 11.27
CA GLN A 37 11.51 14.88 12.71
C GLN A 37 11.00 13.47 13.01
N ALA A 38 10.00 12.97 12.28
CA ALA A 38 9.52 11.59 12.40
C ALA A 38 10.61 10.57 12.03
N LYS A 39 11.37 10.84 10.95
CA LYS A 39 12.54 10.04 10.56
C LYS A 39 13.60 9.99 11.66
N LYS A 40 13.88 11.13 12.30
CA LYS A 40 14.85 11.21 13.40
C LYS A 40 14.40 10.35 14.59
N ARG A 41 13.11 10.38 14.93
CA ARG A 41 12.52 9.50 15.97
C ARG A 41 12.66 8.01 15.62
N ILE A 42 12.47 7.65 14.35
CA ILE A 42 12.60 6.28 13.86
C ILE A 42 14.07 5.81 13.82
N SER A 43 15.01 6.69 13.47
CA SER A 43 16.45 6.36 13.54
C SER A 43 16.94 6.23 14.98
N GLU A 44 16.45 7.08 15.89
CA GLU A 44 16.83 7.04 17.31
C GLU A 44 16.24 5.82 18.04
N SER A 45 15.08 5.30 17.60
CA SER A 45 14.50 4.07 18.14
C SER A 45 15.18 2.79 17.63
N ARG A 46 15.86 2.84 16.48
CA ARG A 46 16.70 1.73 15.96
C ARG A 46 17.97 1.50 16.76
N ASP A 47 18.51 2.56 17.37
CA ASP A 47 19.78 2.49 18.10
C ASP A 47 19.60 2.09 19.58
N SER A 48 18.37 2.04 20.10
CA SER A 48 18.07 1.58 21.45
C SER A 48 17.55 0.14 21.47
N GLU A 49 18.44 -0.83 21.66
CA GLU A 49 18.03 -2.14 22.20
C GLU A 49 17.42 -1.92 23.60
N GLY A 50 16.11 -2.13 23.72
CA GLY A 50 15.42 -2.18 25.01
C GLY A 50 14.14 -1.34 25.07
N PHE A 51 13.06 -1.84 24.46
CA PHE A 51 11.71 -1.33 24.73
C PHE A 51 11.31 -1.73 26.16
N SER A 52 11.68 -0.88 27.13
CA SER A 52 11.36 -1.10 28.54
C SER A 52 9.86 -0.92 28.76
N ARG A 53 9.20 -1.99 29.16
CA ARG A 53 7.81 -2.04 29.67
C ARG A 53 7.52 -0.83 30.57
N ARG A 54 6.67 0.10 30.11
CA ARG A 54 5.93 0.98 31.01
C ARG A 54 4.48 1.06 30.58
N ASP A 55 3.65 0.53 31.48
CA ASP A 55 2.30 0.93 31.80
C ASP A 55 1.24 0.79 30.69
N MET A 56 0.93 -0.47 30.39
CA MET A 56 -0.42 -0.86 29.96
C MET A 56 -1.39 -0.71 31.13
N ASN A 57 -2.13 0.40 31.18
CA ASN A 57 -3.47 0.45 31.78
C ASN A 57 -4.15 1.78 31.46
N GLY A 58 -5.32 1.71 30.81
CA GLY A 58 -6.28 2.81 30.73
C GLY A 58 -6.25 3.61 29.43
N PHE A 59 -7.14 3.26 28.51
CA PHE A 59 -7.54 4.17 27.42
C PHE A 59 -8.30 5.35 28.03
N GLY A 60 -7.58 6.45 28.24
CA GLY A 60 -8.11 7.74 28.63
C GLY A 60 -7.19 8.85 28.11
N GLY A 61 -7.66 9.57 27.08
CA GLY A 61 -7.17 10.87 26.61
C GLY A 61 -5.70 11.22 26.89
N GLY A 62 -4.78 10.69 26.09
CA GLY A 62 -3.38 11.12 26.03
C GLY A 62 -2.88 11.12 24.59
N ASN A 63 -2.08 12.11 24.22
CA ASN A 63 -1.39 12.24 22.92
C ASN A 63 -0.39 11.07 22.72
N HIS A 64 -0.86 9.85 22.46
CA HIS A 64 0.00 8.82 21.91
C HIS A 64 0.08 9.01 20.39
N THR A 65 1.29 9.02 19.84
CA THR A 65 1.50 8.90 18.40
C THR A 65 1.38 7.41 18.07
N PRO A 66 0.38 6.96 17.28
CA PRO A 66 0.25 5.55 16.93
C PRO A 66 1.48 5.05 16.20
N THR A 67 1.84 3.79 16.42
CA THR A 67 2.93 3.10 15.75
C THR A 67 2.36 2.18 14.66
N VAL A 68 2.88 2.31 13.44
CA VAL A 68 2.35 1.62 12.26
C VAL A 68 3.45 0.81 11.58
N ALA A 69 3.37 -0.52 11.68
CA ALA A 69 4.26 -1.41 10.95
C ALA A 69 3.83 -1.57 9.48
N PHE A 70 4.77 -1.69 8.56
CA PHE A 70 4.46 -1.91 7.14
C PHE A 70 5.57 -2.71 6.44
N LEU A 71 5.23 -3.31 5.29
CA LEU A 71 6.22 -4.00 4.45
C LEU A 71 7.18 -2.98 3.80
N GLY A 72 8.41 -2.96 4.29
CA GLY A 72 9.46 -2.04 3.89
C GLY A 72 10.07 -2.29 2.51
N PRO A 73 11.08 -1.49 2.14
CA PRO A 73 11.66 -0.39 2.91
C PRO A 73 10.83 0.92 2.86
N LEU A 74 11.26 1.95 3.59
CA LEU A 74 10.73 3.32 3.47
C LEU A 74 10.68 3.80 2.00
N GLY A 75 9.54 4.35 1.61
CA GLY A 75 9.29 4.87 0.25
C GLY A 75 8.64 3.86 -0.70
N THR A 76 8.40 2.61 -0.27
CA THR A 76 7.57 1.67 -1.04
C THR A 76 6.11 2.09 -1.10
N TYR A 77 5.33 1.43 -1.94
CA TYR A 77 3.87 1.63 -2.00
C TYR A 77 3.15 1.23 -0.70
N SER A 78 3.68 0.24 0.04
CA SER A 78 3.17 -0.09 1.38
C SER A 78 3.40 1.05 2.37
N HIS A 79 4.59 1.69 2.31
CA HIS A 79 4.85 2.90 3.10
C HIS A 79 3.89 4.03 2.71
N GLN A 80 3.64 4.22 1.41
CA GLN A 80 2.71 5.23 0.93
C GLN A 80 1.26 4.95 1.37
N ALA A 81 0.80 3.70 1.33
CA ALA A 81 -0.53 3.35 1.84
C ALA A 81 -0.65 3.62 3.35
N ALA A 82 0.40 3.31 4.13
CA ALA A 82 0.44 3.64 5.56
C ALA A 82 0.42 5.16 5.78
N TYR A 83 1.22 5.90 5.02
CA TYR A 83 1.28 7.36 5.09
C TYR A 83 -0.03 8.03 4.64
N GLU A 84 -0.72 7.53 3.62
CA GLU A 84 -2.02 8.06 3.20
C GLU A 84 -3.10 7.85 4.26
N ARG A 85 -3.00 6.79 5.06
CA ARG A 85 -3.97 6.51 6.11
C ARG A 85 -3.73 7.28 7.40
N PHE A 86 -2.47 7.35 7.83
CA PHE A 86 -2.11 7.89 9.15
C PHE A 86 -1.40 9.25 9.07
N HIS A 87 -0.97 9.66 7.88
CA HIS A 87 -0.19 10.89 7.66
C HIS A 87 0.98 11.01 8.64
N GLU A 88 1.32 12.23 9.05
CA GLU A 88 2.37 12.51 10.03
C GLU A 88 1.92 12.25 11.48
N THR A 89 0.70 11.74 11.69
CA THR A 89 0.17 11.52 13.04
C THR A 89 0.67 10.23 13.68
N ALA A 90 1.44 9.42 12.95
CA ALA A 90 1.95 8.12 13.36
C ALA A 90 3.46 7.98 13.13
N ASP A 91 4.09 7.10 13.92
CA ASP A 91 5.46 6.64 13.73
C ASP A 91 5.46 5.36 12.88
N PHE A 92 6.23 5.35 11.79
CA PHE A 92 6.24 4.24 10.83
C PHE A 92 7.41 3.28 11.07
N VAL A 93 7.10 1.98 11.16
CA VAL A 93 8.09 0.92 11.43
C VAL A 93 8.18 -0.03 10.25
N GLU A 94 9.30 0.02 9.52
CA GLU A 94 9.50 -0.88 8.38
C GLU A 94 9.81 -2.32 8.84
N LYS A 95 9.25 -3.30 8.12
CA LYS A 95 9.49 -4.73 8.32
C LYS A 95 9.92 -5.39 7.02
N GLY A 96 10.73 -6.44 7.11
CA GLY A 96 11.32 -7.10 5.94
C GLY A 96 10.35 -8.04 5.19
N ARG A 97 9.37 -8.59 5.91
CA ARG A 97 8.38 -9.54 5.38
C ARG A 97 6.98 -9.19 5.85
N ILE A 98 5.97 -9.73 5.18
CA ILE A 98 4.58 -9.54 5.60
C ILE A 98 4.32 -10.21 6.95
N SER A 99 4.88 -11.40 7.18
CA SER A 99 4.82 -12.09 8.48
C SER A 99 5.31 -11.22 9.64
N ASP A 100 6.39 -10.48 9.42
CA ASP A 100 7.01 -9.65 10.45
C ASP A 100 6.14 -8.43 10.82
N VAL A 101 5.22 -8.02 9.92
CA VAL A 101 4.20 -7.00 10.23
C VAL A 101 3.15 -7.56 11.17
N PHE A 102 2.72 -8.82 10.95
CA PHE A 102 1.79 -9.49 11.85
C PHE A 102 2.40 -9.73 13.23
N ASP A 103 3.64 -10.20 13.30
CA ASP A 103 4.35 -10.42 14.57
C ASP A 103 4.48 -9.11 15.37
N ALA A 104 4.69 -7.99 14.67
CA ALA A 104 4.81 -6.69 15.29
C ALA A 104 3.52 -6.17 15.94
N LEU A 105 2.33 -6.65 15.55
CA LEU A 105 1.04 -6.23 16.13
C LEU A 105 0.91 -6.55 17.64
N GLY A 106 1.83 -7.34 18.20
CA GLY A 106 1.95 -7.50 19.65
C GLY A 106 2.46 -6.25 20.38
N GLU A 107 3.23 -5.42 19.67
CA GLU A 107 4.03 -4.29 20.17
C GLU A 107 3.66 -2.95 19.52
N VAL A 108 3.18 -2.96 18.27
CA VAL A 108 2.72 -1.76 17.55
C VAL A 108 1.19 -1.67 17.53
N ASP A 109 0.67 -0.48 17.29
CA ASP A 109 -0.78 -0.23 17.28
C ASP A 109 -1.44 -0.79 16.01
N PHE A 110 -0.80 -0.59 14.85
CA PHE A 110 -1.35 -0.97 13.56
C PHE A 110 -0.30 -1.60 12.62
N GLY A 111 -0.81 -2.35 11.64
CA GLY A 111 -0.02 -2.91 10.55
C GLY A 111 -0.68 -2.60 9.21
N VAL A 112 0.10 -2.25 8.18
CA VAL A 112 -0.40 -2.05 6.81
C VAL A 112 0.23 -3.07 5.89
N ILE A 113 -0.60 -3.93 5.30
CA ILE A 113 -0.18 -5.05 4.47
C ILE A 113 -0.90 -5.06 3.12
N PRO A 114 -0.24 -5.39 2.01
CA PRO A 114 -0.88 -5.43 0.70
C PRO A 114 -1.85 -6.62 0.62
N GLN A 115 -3.04 -6.36 0.08
CA GLN A 115 -4.10 -7.34 -0.09
C GLN A 115 -4.11 -7.91 -1.50
N GLU A 116 -4.36 -7.04 -2.48
CA GLU A 116 -4.53 -7.41 -3.88
C GLU A 116 -4.14 -6.26 -4.79
N ASN A 117 -3.68 -6.59 -5.99
CA ASN A 117 -3.34 -5.64 -7.04
C ASN A 117 -4.19 -5.94 -8.29
N THR A 118 -4.63 -4.90 -9.00
CA THR A 118 -5.50 -5.07 -10.19
C THR A 118 -4.84 -5.79 -11.35
N ILE A 119 -3.50 -5.85 -11.40
CA ILE A 119 -2.73 -6.52 -12.45
C ILE A 119 -2.29 -7.92 -12.01
N PHE A 120 -1.79 -8.04 -10.77
CA PHE A 120 -1.18 -9.30 -10.29
C PHE A 120 -2.10 -10.16 -9.41
N GLY A 121 -3.31 -9.67 -9.10
CA GLY A 121 -4.27 -10.36 -8.26
C GLY A 121 -3.89 -10.34 -6.76
N PRO A 122 -4.34 -11.33 -5.98
CA PRO A 122 -4.16 -11.35 -4.54
C PRO A 122 -2.70 -11.57 -4.14
N VAL A 123 -2.28 -10.92 -3.05
CA VAL A 123 -0.98 -11.14 -2.43
C VAL A 123 -1.03 -12.41 -1.59
N VAL A 124 -0.59 -13.50 -2.20
CA VAL A 124 -0.51 -14.86 -1.64
C VAL A 124 0.02 -14.86 -0.20
N GLU A 125 1.17 -14.22 0.06
CA GLU A 125 1.81 -14.21 1.38
C GLU A 125 0.91 -13.62 2.49
N THR A 126 0.08 -12.61 2.18
CA THR A 126 -0.90 -12.05 3.13
C THR A 126 -1.92 -13.10 3.56
N TYR A 127 -2.47 -13.86 2.62
CA TYR A 127 -3.44 -14.91 2.92
C TYR A 127 -2.81 -16.12 3.62
N ASP A 128 -1.54 -16.42 3.34
CA ASP A 128 -0.81 -17.46 4.07
C ASP A 128 -0.54 -17.05 5.53
N ALA A 129 -0.31 -15.75 5.79
CA ALA A 129 -0.21 -15.24 7.15
C ALA A 129 -1.56 -15.27 7.88
N LEU A 130 -2.64 -14.80 7.23
CA LEU A 130 -4.01 -14.81 7.78
C LEU A 130 -4.54 -16.22 8.10
N ARG A 131 -4.01 -17.24 7.42
CA ARG A 131 -4.44 -18.63 7.56
C ARG A 131 -4.30 -19.16 9.00
N ASN A 132 -3.23 -18.82 9.70
CA ASN A 132 -2.93 -19.37 11.04
C ASN A 132 -3.06 -18.33 12.17
N ILE A 133 -3.72 -17.21 11.92
CA ILE A 133 -3.74 -16.11 12.88
C ILE A 133 -4.79 -16.31 13.96
N ASP A 134 -4.34 -16.16 15.21
CA ASP A 134 -5.19 -16.15 16.40
C ASP A 134 -5.44 -14.76 16.96
N SER A 135 -4.47 -13.85 16.80
CA SER A 135 -4.52 -12.49 17.31
C SER A 135 -4.10 -11.49 16.22
N SER A 136 -5.08 -11.05 15.43
CA SER A 136 -5.07 -9.77 14.71
C SER A 136 -6.45 -9.58 14.09
N PHE A 137 -6.76 -8.35 13.71
CA PHE A 137 -8.05 -7.99 13.17
C PHE A 137 -7.89 -6.95 12.07
N ILE A 138 -8.52 -7.16 10.91
CA ILE A 138 -8.60 -6.11 9.88
C ILE A 138 -9.64 -5.09 10.36
N CYS A 139 -9.21 -3.85 10.52
CA CYS A 139 -10.02 -2.73 11.02
C CYS A 139 -10.17 -1.61 9.99
N GLY A 140 -9.51 -1.72 8.84
CA GLY A 140 -9.51 -0.71 7.80
C GLY A 140 -8.97 -1.22 6.47
N GLU A 141 -9.15 -0.42 5.43
CA GLU A 141 -8.48 -0.62 4.15
C GLU A 141 -7.96 0.71 3.58
N VAL A 142 -7.00 0.61 2.67
CA VAL A 142 -6.48 1.72 1.87
C VAL A 142 -6.37 1.24 0.44
N THR A 143 -6.94 1.99 -0.51
CA THR A 143 -6.77 1.71 -1.94
C THR A 143 -5.86 2.76 -2.54
N LEU A 144 -4.70 2.35 -3.02
CA LEU A 144 -3.69 3.22 -3.58
C LEU A 144 -3.60 3.03 -5.09
N LYS A 145 -3.65 4.14 -5.84
CA LYS A 145 -3.35 4.15 -7.27
C LYS A 145 -1.84 4.12 -7.46
N VAL A 146 -1.33 3.06 -8.07
CA VAL A 146 0.11 2.90 -8.32
C VAL A 146 0.49 3.80 -9.51
N GLN A 147 1.11 4.94 -9.21
CA GLN A 147 1.64 5.87 -10.20
C GLN A 147 3.17 5.90 -10.12
N HIS A 148 3.81 5.36 -11.16
CA HIS A 148 5.26 5.36 -11.25
C HIS A 148 5.75 6.75 -11.63
N CYS A 149 6.72 7.26 -10.89
CA CYS A 149 7.39 8.53 -11.10
C CYS A 149 8.82 8.29 -11.58
N LEU A 150 9.26 9.09 -12.56
CA LEU A 150 10.65 9.17 -12.98
C LEU A 150 11.34 10.27 -12.16
N LEU A 151 12.16 9.87 -11.19
CA LEU A 151 12.92 10.77 -10.34
C LEU A 151 14.38 10.80 -10.76
N VAL A 152 15.02 11.95 -10.64
CA VAL A 152 16.45 12.15 -10.89
C VAL A 152 17.06 13.00 -9.78
N ARG A 153 18.38 13.14 -9.77
CA ARG A 153 19.03 14.15 -8.93
C ARG A 153 18.69 15.56 -9.43
N ALA A 154 18.49 16.50 -8.53
CA ALA A 154 18.12 17.88 -8.86
C ALA A 154 19.05 18.49 -9.92
N GLY A 155 18.44 19.07 -10.95
CA GLY A 155 19.14 19.69 -12.09
C GLY A 155 19.57 18.76 -13.23
N VAL A 156 19.29 17.45 -13.15
CA VAL A 156 19.47 16.52 -14.28
C VAL A 156 18.27 16.63 -15.23
N ASN A 157 18.51 16.84 -16.53
CA ASN A 157 17.43 16.86 -17.52
C ASN A 157 17.16 15.46 -18.06
N ILE A 158 15.97 15.26 -18.63
CA ILE A 158 15.59 13.99 -19.24
C ILE A 158 16.54 13.54 -20.36
N SER A 159 17.12 14.50 -21.11
CA SER A 159 18.08 14.24 -22.18
C SER A 159 19.43 13.72 -21.70
N ASP A 160 19.75 13.94 -20.42
CA ASP A 160 21.04 13.59 -19.85
C ASP A 160 21.03 12.17 -19.27
N ILE A 161 19.84 11.54 -19.20
CA ILE A 161 19.64 10.25 -18.55
C ILE A 161 20.33 9.15 -19.34
N THR A 162 21.28 8.47 -18.69
CA THR A 162 22.04 7.35 -19.27
C THR A 162 21.64 5.99 -18.72
N CYS A 163 20.95 5.97 -17.57
CA CYS A 163 20.53 4.75 -16.92
C CYS A 163 19.23 4.95 -16.14
N VAL A 164 18.38 3.93 -16.10
CA VAL A 164 17.14 3.90 -15.33
C VAL A 164 17.14 2.70 -14.38
N MET A 165 16.91 2.95 -13.10
CA MET A 165 16.98 1.96 -12.02
C MET A 165 15.60 1.76 -11.41
N SER A 166 15.18 0.51 -11.19
CA SER A 166 13.97 0.18 -10.42
C SER A 166 13.84 -1.31 -10.14
N HIS A 167 12.78 -1.70 -9.44
CA HIS A 167 12.35 -3.09 -9.37
C HIS A 167 11.95 -3.62 -10.75
N GLU A 168 12.15 -4.91 -11.02
CA GLU A 168 11.90 -5.47 -12.36
C GLU A 168 10.46 -5.30 -12.84
N GLN A 169 9.49 -5.39 -11.94
CA GLN A 169 8.07 -5.18 -12.26
C GLN A 169 7.80 -3.73 -12.67
N ALA A 170 8.41 -2.74 -12.00
CA ALA A 170 8.22 -1.33 -12.32
C ALA A 170 8.90 -0.96 -13.65
N LEU A 171 10.08 -1.52 -13.94
CA LEU A 171 10.73 -1.39 -15.25
C LEU A 171 9.84 -1.97 -16.35
N GLY A 172 9.30 -3.17 -16.15
CA GLY A 172 8.41 -3.82 -17.10
C GLY A 172 7.11 -3.04 -17.34
N GLN A 173 6.54 -2.46 -16.27
CA GLN A 173 5.33 -1.64 -16.34
C GLN A 173 5.53 -0.27 -17.00
N CYS A 174 6.77 0.19 -17.20
CA CYS A 174 7.07 1.48 -17.82
C CYS A 174 7.84 1.33 -19.15
N ASN A 175 7.85 0.12 -19.72
CA ASN A 175 8.70 -0.19 -20.87
C ASN A 175 8.32 0.63 -22.11
N GLY A 176 7.03 0.91 -22.31
CA GLY A 176 6.55 1.77 -23.40
C GLY A 176 7.08 3.19 -23.29
N PHE A 177 7.05 3.78 -22.10
CA PHE A 177 7.65 5.10 -21.85
C PHE A 177 9.16 5.09 -22.07
N LEU A 178 9.87 4.09 -21.53
CA LEU A 178 11.33 3.99 -21.64
C LEU A 178 11.78 3.86 -23.09
N THR A 179 11.16 2.97 -23.85
CA THR A 179 11.50 2.78 -25.28
C THR A 179 11.26 4.04 -26.11
N LYS A 180 10.23 4.82 -25.76
CA LYS A 180 9.85 6.03 -26.51
C LYS A 180 10.70 7.25 -26.16
N HIS A 181 11.03 7.43 -24.89
CA HIS A 181 11.63 8.67 -24.37
C HIS A 181 13.08 8.53 -23.95
N LEU A 182 13.54 7.32 -23.64
CA LEU A 182 14.88 7.01 -23.15
C LEU A 182 15.46 5.76 -23.86
N PRO A 183 15.45 5.69 -25.21
CA PRO A 183 15.81 4.47 -25.94
C PRO A 183 17.27 4.03 -25.72
N ASP A 184 18.16 4.98 -25.42
CA ASP A 184 19.58 4.73 -25.22
C ASP A 184 19.97 4.50 -23.75
N ALA A 185 19.01 4.66 -22.81
CA ALA A 185 19.30 4.51 -21.39
C ALA A 185 19.32 3.03 -20.97
N ALA A 186 20.37 2.62 -20.27
CA ALA A 186 20.47 1.26 -19.73
C ALA A 186 19.51 1.04 -18.56
N THR A 187 18.77 -0.07 -18.54
CA THR A 187 17.91 -0.42 -17.39
C THR A 187 18.65 -1.29 -16.37
N THR A 188 18.55 -0.96 -15.09
CA THR A 188 19.19 -1.69 -13.99
C THR A 188 18.14 -2.16 -12.98
N LYS A 189 18.10 -3.48 -12.73
CA LYS A 189 17.21 -4.08 -11.74
C LYS A 189 17.73 -3.84 -10.33
N MET A 190 16.85 -3.40 -9.45
CA MET A 190 17.09 -3.16 -8.02
C MET A 190 16.16 -4.02 -7.17
N THR A 191 16.48 -4.15 -5.89
CA THR A 191 15.69 -4.94 -4.92
C THR A 191 14.31 -4.33 -4.65
N SER A 192 14.15 -3.02 -4.79
CA SER A 192 12.85 -2.34 -4.70
C SER A 192 12.87 -1.02 -5.48
N THR A 193 11.67 -0.44 -5.69
CA THR A 193 11.52 0.90 -6.26
C THR A 193 12.15 1.97 -5.37
N ALA A 194 12.01 1.85 -4.06
CA ALA A 194 12.60 2.76 -3.08
C ALA A 194 14.14 2.66 -3.04
N ALA A 195 14.71 1.45 -3.14
CA ALA A 195 16.16 1.26 -3.20
C ALA A 195 16.78 1.95 -4.44
N ALA A 196 16.06 1.98 -5.56
CA ALA A 196 16.49 2.74 -6.73
C ALA A 196 16.52 4.25 -6.46
N ALA A 197 15.46 4.80 -5.84
CA ALA A 197 15.40 6.22 -5.48
C ALA A 197 16.51 6.61 -4.50
N GLU A 198 16.74 5.79 -3.47
CA GLU A 198 17.81 6.00 -2.50
C GLU A 198 19.18 6.01 -3.20
N THR A 199 19.43 5.05 -4.09
CA THR A 199 20.69 4.94 -4.84
C THR A 199 20.93 6.18 -5.70
N VAL A 200 19.91 6.66 -6.41
CA VAL A 200 19.99 7.88 -7.22
C VAL A 200 20.25 9.11 -6.35
N SER A 201 19.59 9.22 -5.19
CA SER A 201 19.77 10.36 -4.27
C SER A 201 21.21 10.49 -3.75
N LYS A 202 21.89 9.36 -3.52
CA LYS A 202 23.26 9.30 -2.98
C LYS A 202 24.34 9.42 -4.06
N SER A 203 23.98 9.32 -5.34
CA SER A 203 24.94 9.28 -6.45
C SER A 203 25.22 10.67 -7.00
N ALA A 204 26.14 11.40 -6.35
CA ALA A 204 26.55 12.73 -6.81
C ALA A 204 27.10 12.70 -8.26
N GLY A 205 26.62 13.61 -9.10
CA GLY A 205 27.04 13.69 -10.51
C GLY A 205 26.48 12.61 -11.43
N SER A 206 25.70 11.66 -10.91
CA SER A 206 25.03 10.64 -11.71
C SER A 206 23.91 11.24 -12.57
N THR A 207 23.75 10.71 -13.77
CA THR A 207 22.58 10.94 -14.63
C THR A 207 21.64 9.73 -14.65
N CYS A 208 21.72 8.86 -13.64
CA CYS A 208 20.72 7.82 -13.45
C CYS A 208 19.37 8.41 -13.02
N ALA A 209 18.29 7.80 -13.49
CA ALA A 209 16.94 8.02 -13.01
C ALA A 209 16.42 6.81 -12.23
N ALA A 210 15.50 7.05 -11.31
CA ALA A 210 14.79 6.02 -10.56
C ALA A 210 13.31 6.01 -10.97
N ILE A 211 12.75 4.83 -11.20
CA ILE A 211 11.30 4.66 -11.27
C ILE A 211 10.79 4.25 -9.88
N CYS A 212 9.97 5.08 -9.25
CA CYS A 212 9.50 4.84 -7.89
C CYS A 212 8.20 5.56 -7.54
N SER A 213 7.75 5.43 -6.29
CA SER A 213 6.61 6.17 -5.77
C SER A 213 6.94 7.66 -5.64
N LYS A 214 5.92 8.52 -5.74
CA LYS A 214 6.10 9.97 -5.50
C LYS A 214 6.57 10.28 -4.08
N LEU A 215 6.21 9.43 -3.11
CA LEU A 215 6.61 9.55 -1.72
C LEU A 215 8.14 9.57 -1.55
N CYS A 216 8.90 8.98 -2.47
CA CYS A 216 10.37 9.01 -2.44
C CYS A 216 10.95 10.43 -2.45
N LEU A 217 10.25 11.43 -2.99
CA LEU A 217 10.66 12.85 -2.94
C LEU A 217 10.69 13.42 -1.52
N LYS A 218 9.74 13.00 -0.67
CA LYS A 218 9.72 13.38 0.75
C LYS A 218 10.76 12.56 1.55
N MET A 219 11.14 11.40 1.03
CA MET A 219 12.01 10.46 1.72
C MET A 219 13.50 10.74 1.48
N PHE A 220 13.89 11.12 0.26
CA PHE A 220 15.29 11.24 -0.10
C PHE A 220 15.57 12.65 -0.61
N GLU A 221 16.52 13.32 0.04
CA GLU A 221 16.91 14.67 -0.33
C GLU A 221 17.62 14.70 -1.69
N GLY A 222 17.52 15.84 -2.37
CA GLY A 222 18.21 16.07 -3.63
C GLY A 222 17.61 15.35 -4.84
N LEU A 223 16.45 14.71 -4.70
CA LEU A 223 15.67 14.18 -5.83
C LEU A 223 14.71 15.23 -6.40
N GLU A 224 14.46 15.13 -7.70
CA GLU A 224 13.53 15.97 -8.47
C GLU A 224 12.65 15.08 -9.35
N LEU A 225 11.36 15.46 -9.46
CA LEU A 225 10.38 14.78 -10.31
C LEU A 225 10.51 15.27 -11.75
N LEU A 226 10.83 14.38 -12.69
CA LEU A 226 10.76 14.71 -14.11
C LEU A 226 9.40 14.43 -14.72
N ARG A 227 8.83 13.27 -14.40
CA ARG A 227 7.54 12.81 -14.93
C ARG A 227 6.82 11.94 -13.91
N GLU A 228 5.52 12.07 -13.84
CA GLU A 228 4.62 11.26 -13.03
C GLU A 228 3.66 10.51 -13.95
N GLY A 229 3.31 9.28 -13.59
CA GLY A 229 2.37 8.48 -14.37
C GLY A 229 3.00 7.90 -15.65
N ILE A 230 4.23 7.39 -15.57
CA ILE A 230 4.96 6.85 -16.75
C ILE A 230 4.68 5.38 -17.06
N GLN A 231 3.81 4.74 -16.27
CA GLN A 231 3.40 3.36 -16.50
C GLN A 231 2.53 3.20 -17.75
N ASP A 232 2.60 2.02 -18.36
CA ASP A 232 1.87 1.68 -19.58
C ASP A 232 0.36 1.51 -19.31
N GLU A 233 -0.04 1.00 -18.14
CA GLU A 233 -1.43 0.87 -17.71
C GLU A 233 -1.79 1.89 -16.62
N SER A 234 -2.78 2.74 -16.91
CA SER A 234 -3.23 3.80 -16.00
C SER A 234 -4.13 3.29 -14.85
N SER A 235 -4.70 2.11 -15.00
CA SER A 235 -5.64 1.47 -14.08
C SER A 235 -4.96 0.43 -13.15
N ASN A 236 -3.83 0.82 -12.56
CA ASN A 236 -3.11 0.00 -11.59
C ASN A 236 -3.42 0.44 -10.16
N TYR A 237 -4.14 -0.39 -9.41
CA TYR A 237 -4.50 -0.13 -8.02
C TYR A 237 -4.05 -1.29 -7.15
N THR A 238 -3.61 -0.96 -5.94
CA THR A 238 -3.32 -1.93 -4.89
C THR A 238 -4.17 -1.61 -3.68
N ARG A 239 -4.92 -2.60 -3.18
CA ARG A 239 -5.61 -2.52 -1.90
C ARG A 239 -4.69 -3.01 -0.79
N PHE A 240 -4.79 -2.38 0.36
CA PHE A 240 -4.04 -2.72 1.57
C PHE A 240 -5.00 -2.88 2.74
N TYR A 241 -4.78 -3.88 3.57
CA TYR A 241 -5.46 -3.99 4.85
C TYR A 241 -4.74 -3.16 5.90
N VAL A 242 -5.54 -2.53 6.77
CA VAL A 242 -5.09 -1.97 8.05
C VAL A 242 -5.45 -2.98 9.13
N MET A 243 -4.42 -3.56 9.72
CA MET A 243 -4.48 -4.55 10.77
C MET A 243 -4.32 -3.87 12.14
N ALA A 244 -4.98 -4.42 13.14
CA ALA A 244 -4.73 -4.13 14.55
C ALA A 244 -4.58 -5.43 15.34
N LYS A 245 -4.13 -5.33 16.59
CA LYS A 245 -3.99 -6.47 17.49
C LYS A 245 -5.31 -7.20 17.76
N ASP A 246 -6.39 -6.44 17.95
CA ASP A 246 -7.74 -6.96 18.15
C ASP A 246 -8.81 -5.96 17.71
N ALA A 247 -10.07 -6.40 17.68
CA ALA A 247 -11.21 -5.66 17.16
C ALA A 247 -11.57 -4.37 17.94
N ARG A 248 -10.96 -4.11 19.11
CA ARG A 248 -11.25 -2.92 19.91
C ARG A 248 -10.42 -1.70 19.50
N ALA A 249 -9.41 -1.88 18.65
CA ALA A 249 -8.59 -0.79 18.18
C ALA A 249 -9.43 0.17 17.32
N ALA A 250 -9.50 1.43 17.71
CA ALA A 250 -10.15 2.48 16.95
C ALA A 250 -9.13 3.15 16.04
N LEU A 251 -9.44 3.29 14.75
CA LEU A 251 -8.60 4.06 13.84
C LEU A 251 -8.68 5.56 14.21
N PRO A 252 -7.56 6.30 14.14
CA PRO A 252 -7.48 7.68 14.62
C PRO A 252 -8.28 8.71 13.79
N THR A 253 -8.94 8.32 12.70
CA THR A 253 -9.74 9.24 11.87
C THR A 253 -11.19 9.38 12.36
N PRO A 254 -11.73 10.61 12.43
CA PRO A 254 -13.03 10.91 13.05
C PRO A 254 -14.24 10.56 12.17
N HIS A 255 -14.01 10.07 10.94
CA HIS A 255 -15.09 9.55 10.12
C HIS A 255 -15.37 8.13 10.55
N ASN A 256 -16.43 8.00 11.32
CA ASN A 256 -17.10 6.75 11.65
C ASN A 256 -17.76 6.22 10.36
N THR A 257 -16.94 5.92 9.35
CA THR A 257 -17.35 5.27 8.11
C THR A 257 -17.93 3.92 8.54
N PRO A 258 -19.20 3.63 8.23
CA PRO A 258 -19.79 2.37 8.64
C PRO A 258 -18.97 1.24 8.08
N HIS A 259 -18.71 0.22 8.91
CA HIS A 259 -18.17 -1.02 8.39
C HIS A 259 -19.13 -1.53 7.30
N ALA A 260 -18.58 -1.71 6.11
CA ALA A 260 -19.31 -2.21 4.95
C ALA A 260 -18.66 -3.46 4.38
N HIS A 261 -17.51 -3.88 4.92
CA HIS A 261 -16.81 -5.07 4.52
C HIS A 261 -16.55 -5.98 5.73
N ALA A 262 -16.44 -7.27 5.46
CA ALA A 262 -16.02 -8.26 6.44
C ALA A 262 -15.18 -9.33 5.76
N LEU A 263 -14.20 -9.89 6.49
CA LEU A 263 -13.44 -11.04 6.02
C LEU A 263 -13.71 -12.22 6.94
N LEU A 264 -14.25 -13.29 6.39
CA LEU A 264 -14.45 -14.56 7.08
C LEU A 264 -13.40 -15.57 6.62
N ARG A 265 -12.84 -16.33 7.57
CA ARG A 265 -12.16 -17.60 7.29
C ARG A 265 -13.12 -18.72 7.56
N VAL A 266 -13.37 -19.56 6.57
CA VAL A 266 -14.22 -20.74 6.67
C VAL A 266 -13.39 -21.98 6.40
N ASP A 267 -13.33 -22.87 7.37
CA ASP A 267 -12.63 -24.14 7.25
C ASP A 267 -13.61 -25.19 6.72
N SER A 268 -13.35 -25.70 5.50
CA SER A 268 -14.17 -26.73 4.87
C SER A 268 -13.59 -28.09 5.23
N ASN A 269 -14.27 -28.81 6.12
CA ASN A 269 -13.86 -30.15 6.50
C ASN A 269 -14.42 -31.15 5.49
N ALA A 270 -13.57 -31.65 4.59
CA ALA A 270 -13.93 -32.54 3.49
C ALA A 270 -14.60 -33.86 3.93
N GLU A 271 -14.46 -34.27 5.20
CA GLU A 271 -15.06 -35.48 5.76
C GLU A 271 -16.52 -35.28 6.21
N SER A 272 -16.99 -34.04 6.32
CA SER A 272 -18.37 -33.74 6.69
C SER A 272 -19.20 -33.43 5.44
N ASN A 273 -20.30 -34.15 5.25
CA ASN A 273 -21.32 -33.83 4.21
C ASN A 273 -21.90 -32.39 4.34
N GLY A 274 -21.58 -31.66 5.42
CA GLY A 274 -21.96 -30.27 5.67
C GLY A 274 -20.88 -29.22 5.35
N GLY A 275 -19.66 -29.64 4.99
CA GLY A 275 -18.54 -28.73 4.71
C GLY A 275 -18.48 -28.18 3.28
N ASP A 276 -19.47 -28.47 2.43
CA ASP A 276 -19.50 -27.98 1.04
C ASP A 276 -19.57 -26.46 1.00
N ILE A 277 -18.60 -25.83 0.33
CA ILE A 277 -18.54 -24.39 0.12
C ILE A 277 -19.83 -23.84 -0.53
N ALA A 278 -20.53 -24.64 -1.33
CA ALA A 278 -21.81 -24.23 -1.91
C ALA A 278 -22.90 -24.03 -0.85
N ASN A 279 -22.90 -24.82 0.23
CA ASN A 279 -23.84 -24.65 1.35
C ASN A 279 -23.48 -23.43 2.20
N VAL A 280 -22.18 -23.19 2.42
CA VAL A 280 -21.68 -21.98 3.09
C VAL A 280 -22.13 -20.73 2.33
N ILE A 281 -21.94 -20.70 1.00
CA ILE A 281 -22.34 -19.58 0.14
C ILE A 281 -23.85 -19.32 0.22
N LYS A 282 -24.67 -20.37 0.19
CA LYS A 282 -26.12 -20.24 0.33
C LYS A 282 -26.52 -19.71 1.71
N ALA A 283 -25.86 -20.16 2.77
CA ALA A 283 -26.14 -19.79 4.15
C ALA A 283 -25.77 -18.33 4.48
N LEU A 284 -24.83 -17.72 3.74
CA LEU A 284 -24.39 -16.35 4.00
C LEU A 284 -25.53 -15.33 3.87
N GLU A 285 -26.37 -15.47 2.83
CA GLU A 285 -27.46 -14.52 2.50
C GLU A 285 -27.01 -13.04 2.43
N ILE A 286 -25.71 -12.83 2.18
CA ILE A 286 -25.04 -11.53 2.09
C ILE A 286 -24.24 -11.51 0.79
N PRO A 287 -24.18 -10.37 0.07
CA PRO A 287 -23.34 -10.25 -1.12
C PRO A 287 -21.87 -10.57 -0.83
N ILE A 288 -21.33 -11.47 -1.63
CA ILE A 288 -19.93 -11.87 -1.57
C ILE A 288 -19.16 -11.05 -2.58
N ALA A 289 -18.18 -10.28 -2.11
CA ALA A 289 -17.27 -9.53 -2.97
C ALA A 289 -16.18 -10.43 -3.56
N ARG A 290 -15.71 -11.41 -2.77
CA ARG A 290 -14.59 -12.28 -3.16
C ARG A 290 -14.55 -13.58 -2.37
N ILE A 291 -14.03 -14.63 -3.01
CA ILE A 291 -13.75 -15.93 -2.38
C ILE A 291 -12.36 -16.38 -2.81
N ASP A 292 -11.47 -16.62 -1.85
CA ASP A 292 -10.13 -17.15 -2.09
C ASP A 292 -9.94 -18.48 -1.37
N ARG A 293 -9.55 -19.51 -2.11
CA ARG A 293 -9.24 -20.84 -1.59
C ARG A 293 -7.77 -20.92 -1.20
N ARG A 294 -7.47 -21.49 -0.04
CA ARG A 294 -6.12 -21.94 0.32
C ARG A 294 -6.16 -23.39 0.82
N PRO A 295 -5.06 -24.14 0.67
CA PRO A 295 -4.93 -25.41 1.38
C PRO A 295 -5.10 -25.21 2.89
N ALA A 296 -5.63 -26.18 3.63
CA ALA A 296 -5.79 -26.10 5.08
C ALA A 296 -4.51 -26.53 5.82
N SER A 297 -4.18 -25.90 6.97
CA SER A 297 -2.99 -26.22 7.79
C SER A 297 -3.20 -27.38 8.77
N ASN A 298 -4.22 -28.21 8.54
CA ASN A 298 -4.67 -29.23 9.49
C ASN A 298 -3.97 -30.59 9.31
N GLY A 299 -2.94 -30.68 8.47
CA GLY A 299 -2.19 -31.90 8.20
C GLY A 299 -2.93 -32.93 7.33
N LYS A 300 -4.18 -32.66 6.92
CA LYS A 300 -4.95 -33.54 6.03
C LYS A 300 -4.73 -33.13 4.56
N PRO A 301 -4.31 -34.05 3.67
CA PRO A 301 -4.12 -33.76 2.26
C PRO A 301 -5.42 -33.28 1.60
N PHE A 302 -5.31 -32.25 0.76
CA PHE A 302 -6.42 -31.70 -0.05
C PHE A 302 -7.60 -31.14 0.74
N ASN A 303 -7.46 -30.92 2.05
CA ASN A 303 -8.39 -30.08 2.79
C ASN A 303 -8.14 -28.61 2.46
N ASP A 304 -9.21 -27.84 2.45
CA ASP A 304 -9.20 -26.44 2.05
C ASP A 304 -9.80 -25.54 3.13
N LEU A 305 -9.36 -24.29 3.10
CA LEU A 305 -10.01 -23.18 3.76
C LEU A 305 -10.33 -22.09 2.75
N TYR A 306 -11.31 -21.29 3.08
CA TYR A 306 -11.81 -20.22 2.22
C TYR A 306 -11.77 -18.90 2.99
N PHE A 307 -11.21 -17.88 2.35
CA PHE A 307 -11.40 -16.50 2.75
C PHE A 307 -12.58 -15.94 1.96
N ILE A 308 -13.61 -15.47 2.65
CA ILE A 308 -14.82 -14.92 2.03
C ILE A 308 -14.92 -13.45 2.44
N GLU A 309 -14.78 -12.56 1.47
CA GLU A 309 -14.98 -11.14 1.65
C GLU A 309 -16.45 -10.80 1.38
N LEU A 310 -17.12 -10.29 2.40
CA LEU A 310 -18.51 -9.85 2.34
C LEU A 310 -18.56 -8.34 2.16
N ARG A 311 -19.63 -7.86 1.52
CA ARG A 311 -19.89 -6.43 1.38
C ARG A 311 -21.35 -6.09 1.67
N ASP A 312 -21.58 -5.05 2.47
CA ASP A 312 -22.93 -4.50 2.67
C ASP A 312 -23.34 -3.67 1.44
N SER A 313 -24.24 -4.23 0.63
CA SER A 313 -24.83 -3.52 -0.50
C SER A 313 -25.88 -2.48 -0.09
N SER A 314 -26.30 -2.48 1.18
CA SER A 314 -27.33 -1.57 1.71
C SER A 314 -26.75 -0.30 2.36
N CYS A 315 -25.42 -0.19 2.48
CA CYS A 315 -24.79 1.01 3.02
C CYS A 315 -24.86 2.16 2.00
N PRO A 316 -25.56 3.29 2.30
CA PRO A 316 -25.53 4.45 1.44
C PRO A 316 -24.14 5.13 1.52
N PRO A 317 -23.70 5.85 0.47
CA PRO A 317 -22.41 6.53 0.44
C PRO A 317 -22.16 7.51 1.61
N ASN A 318 -23.23 8.02 2.24
CA ASN A 318 -23.17 9.01 3.34
C ASN A 318 -24.04 8.60 4.57
N GLY A 319 -24.30 7.31 4.79
CA GLY A 319 -25.21 6.85 5.86
C GLY A 319 -24.55 6.48 7.19
N TYR A 320 -25.34 6.50 8.27
CA TYR A 320 -25.09 5.90 9.61
C TYR A 320 -26.33 5.07 10.02
N PRO A 321 -26.26 4.15 10.99
CA PRO A 321 -25.43 2.95 11.07
C PRO A 321 -26.08 1.77 10.32
N THR A 322 -25.27 1.00 9.61
CA THR A 322 -25.61 -0.37 9.22
C THR A 322 -25.44 -1.25 10.46
N LYS A 323 -26.41 -2.13 10.76
CA LYS A 323 -26.25 -3.22 11.73
C LYS A 323 -25.32 -4.31 11.17
N TRP A 324 -24.21 -3.90 10.56
CA TRP A 324 -23.35 -4.76 9.75
C TRP A 324 -22.73 -5.84 10.61
N ASP A 325 -22.20 -5.47 11.77
CA ASP A 325 -21.67 -6.40 12.76
C ASP A 325 -22.72 -7.47 13.11
N GLU A 326 -23.97 -7.08 13.41
CA GLU A 326 -25.08 -8.02 13.68
C GLU A 326 -25.36 -8.93 12.47
N LYS A 327 -25.48 -8.38 11.26
CA LYS A 327 -25.71 -9.15 10.02
C LYS A 327 -24.60 -10.19 9.78
N VAL A 328 -23.35 -9.81 10.01
CA VAL A 328 -22.19 -10.70 9.86
C VAL A 328 -22.22 -11.78 10.94
N GLN A 329 -22.55 -11.45 12.19
CA GLN A 329 -22.72 -12.45 13.24
C GLN A 329 -23.85 -13.45 12.89
N ASP A 330 -25.01 -12.97 12.44
CA ASP A 330 -26.11 -13.82 12.01
C ASP A 330 -25.70 -14.75 10.86
N ALA A 331 -24.91 -14.24 9.89
CA ALA A 331 -24.37 -15.03 8.79
C ALA A 331 -23.40 -16.11 9.28
N MET A 332 -22.54 -15.79 10.25
CA MET A 332 -21.65 -16.77 10.87
C MET A 332 -22.43 -17.85 11.63
N GLU A 333 -23.52 -17.51 12.31
CA GLU A 333 -24.40 -18.49 12.96
C GLU A 333 -25.03 -19.44 11.94
N ARG A 334 -25.51 -18.93 10.80
CA ARG A 334 -26.02 -19.77 9.70
C ARG A 334 -24.95 -20.69 9.12
N ILE A 335 -23.72 -20.20 8.94
CA ILE A 335 -22.59 -21.04 8.49
C ILE A 335 -22.30 -22.16 9.49
N ARG A 336 -22.28 -21.87 10.80
CA ARG A 336 -22.10 -22.89 11.84
C ARG A 336 -23.23 -23.90 11.84
N ALA A 337 -24.48 -23.45 11.68
CA ALA A 337 -25.64 -24.34 11.58
C ALA A 337 -25.58 -25.24 10.33
N ALA A 338 -24.93 -24.79 9.25
CA ALA A 338 -24.65 -25.60 8.07
C ALA A 338 -23.52 -26.63 8.28
N GLY A 339 -22.81 -26.59 9.42
CA GLY A 339 -21.78 -27.55 9.80
C GLY A 339 -20.35 -27.14 9.47
N ALA A 340 -20.11 -25.88 9.09
CA ALA A 340 -18.77 -25.36 8.81
C ALA A 340 -18.21 -24.54 9.98
N GLU A 341 -16.90 -24.59 10.17
CA GLU A 341 -16.19 -23.74 11.13
C GLU A 341 -15.90 -22.38 10.48
N VAL A 342 -16.21 -21.29 11.20
CA VAL A 342 -16.05 -19.93 10.69
C VAL A 342 -15.46 -19.01 11.75
N LYS A 343 -14.49 -18.20 11.32
CA LYS A 343 -13.82 -17.16 12.10
C LYS A 343 -13.92 -15.81 11.41
N LEU A 344 -14.25 -14.78 12.16
CA LEU A 344 -14.21 -13.40 11.70
C LEU A 344 -12.78 -12.89 11.82
N LEU A 345 -12.20 -12.45 10.70
CA LEU A 345 -10.85 -11.88 10.65
C LEU A 345 -10.85 -10.36 10.60
N GLY A 346 -11.98 -9.73 10.29
CA GLY A 346 -12.07 -8.29 10.25
C GLY A 346 -13.42 -7.73 9.86
N LEU A 347 -13.62 -6.47 10.21
CA LEU A 347 -14.75 -5.61 9.89
C LEU A 347 -14.20 -4.21 9.60
N TRP A 348 -14.55 -3.62 8.46
CA TRP A 348 -14.04 -2.30 8.05
C TRP A 348 -14.94 -1.55 7.08
#